data_AF-A0A5C3LGW8-F1
#
_entry.id   AF-A0A5C3LGW8-F1
#
_cell.length_a   1.000
_cell.length_b   1.000
_cell.length_c   1.000
_cell.angle_alpha   90.00
_cell.angle_beta   90.00
_cell.angle_gamma   90.00
#
_symmetry.space_group_name_H-M   'P 1'
#
loop_
_entity.id
_entity.type
_entity.pdbx_description
1 polymer ?
#
loop_
_entity_poly.entity_id
_entity_poly.type
_entity_poly.pdbx_seq_one_letter_code
_entity_poly.pdbx_strand_id
1 'polypeptide(L)'
;MAESSCHGLPIIVAHYDLQGHPRLTEHWNLAILASHQTVHIFEVRGNSDSFTYMPELNIASPLNQMSNYRGGCHVGYMPADSVERIREKLRDVPVVKYGSYWDGQIWCMNAIKLLKEEGYIFPKMNEPHVRKELAEDMERWQQAEDTIDERLLARK
;
A
#
# COMPACT_ATOMS: atom_id res chain seq x y z
N MET A 1 20.54 21.74 -21.15
CA MET A 1 19.23 21.77 -20.47
C MET A 1 19.01 20.36 -19.96
N ALA A 2 19.07 20.16 -18.65
CA ALA A 2 18.97 18.83 -18.06
C ALA A 2 17.52 18.36 -18.11
N GLU A 3 17.28 17.18 -18.67
CA GLU A 3 16.02 16.47 -18.53
C GLU A 3 15.82 16.16 -17.04
N SER A 4 14.98 16.94 -16.36
CA SER A 4 14.46 16.56 -15.05
C SER A 4 13.57 15.33 -15.26
N SER A 5 14.15 14.15 -15.13
CA SER A 5 13.42 12.90 -15.12
C SER A 5 12.46 12.90 -13.93
N CYS A 6 11.19 13.20 -14.22
CA CYS A 6 10.10 13.21 -13.25
C CYS A 6 9.76 11.75 -12.89
N HIS A 7 10.63 11.11 -12.12
CA HIS A 7 10.38 9.79 -11.57
C HIS A 7 9.42 9.93 -10.39
N GLY A 8 8.14 9.65 -10.63
CA GLY A 8 7.14 9.60 -9.57
C GLY A 8 7.52 8.61 -8.47
N LEU A 9 7.00 8.83 -7.27
CA LEU A 9 7.09 7.90 -6.16
C LEU A 9 6.16 6.70 -6.44
N PRO A 10 6.65 5.46 -6.36
CA PRO A 10 5.81 4.28 -6.49
C PRO A 10 4.77 4.22 -5.36
N ILE A 11 3.55 3.86 -5.73
CA ILE A 11 2.47 3.51 -4.81
C ILE A 11 2.31 1.99 -4.86
N ILE A 12 2.33 1.34 -3.71
CA ILE A 12 2.09 -0.09 -3.60
C ILE A 12 0.94 -0.38 -2.63
N VAL A 13 0.27 -1.50 -2.85
CA VAL A 13 -0.43 -2.20 -1.77
C VAL A 13 0.59 -3.11 -1.11
N ALA A 14 0.89 -2.91 0.16
CA ALA A 14 1.77 -3.80 0.92
C ALA A 14 0.94 -4.81 1.70
N HIS A 15 1.41 -6.06 1.69
CA HIS A 15 0.77 -7.20 2.32
C HIS A 15 1.58 -7.63 3.55
N TYR A 16 0.86 -7.82 4.67
CA TYR A 16 1.42 -8.28 5.92
C TYR A 16 0.66 -9.48 6.45
N ASP A 17 1.39 -10.40 7.08
CA ASP A 17 0.83 -11.51 7.84
C ASP A 17 0.11 -11.00 9.11
N LEU A 18 -1.10 -11.51 9.37
CA LEU A 18 -1.85 -11.24 10.60
C LEU A 18 -1.86 -12.47 11.49
N GLN A 19 -1.10 -12.41 12.60
CA GLN A 19 -1.14 -13.46 13.60
C GLN A 19 -2.26 -13.21 14.62
N GLY A 20 -3.02 -14.26 14.94
CA GLY A 20 -3.99 -14.25 16.03
C GLY A 20 -5.36 -13.62 15.73
N HIS A 21 -5.64 -13.21 14.49
CA HIS A 21 -6.98 -12.74 14.13
C HIS A 21 -7.89 -13.93 13.75
N PRO A 22 -9.11 -14.05 14.29
CA PRO A 22 -9.96 -15.24 14.14
C PRO A 22 -10.55 -15.45 12.72
N ARG A 23 -10.26 -14.58 11.76
CA ARG A 23 -10.94 -14.53 10.45
C ARG A 23 -10.03 -14.03 9.33
N LEU A 24 -9.39 -12.88 9.54
CA LEU A 24 -8.43 -12.31 8.61
C LEU A 24 -7.08 -13.00 8.78
N THR A 25 -6.50 -13.44 7.68
CA THR A 25 -5.16 -14.03 7.65
C THR A 25 -4.09 -13.03 7.24
N GLU A 26 -4.50 -11.89 6.70
CA GLU A 26 -3.60 -10.90 6.12
C GLU A 26 -4.13 -9.47 6.32
N HIS A 27 -3.20 -8.52 6.45
CA HIS A 27 -3.45 -7.08 6.50
C HIS A 27 -2.88 -6.41 5.27
N TRP A 28 -3.65 -5.50 4.69
CA TRP A 28 -3.21 -4.69 3.56
C TRP A 28 -3.16 -3.21 3.97
N ASN A 29 -2.15 -2.51 3.49
CA ASN A 29 -2.11 -1.06 3.52
C ASN A 29 -1.64 -0.48 2.18
N LEU A 30 -1.86 0.82 1.99
CA LEU A 30 -1.21 1.55 0.91
C LEU A 30 0.11 2.12 1.42
N ALA A 31 1.15 1.98 0.62
CA ALA A 31 2.46 2.54 0.92
C ALA A 31 3.01 3.35 -0.26
N ILE A 32 3.65 4.48 0.04
CA ILE A 32 4.45 5.26 -0.93
C ILE A 32 5.93 5.02 -0.65
N LEU A 33 6.66 4.58 -1.66
CA LEU A 33 8.09 4.30 -1.56
C LEU A 33 8.91 5.56 -1.94
N ALA A 34 9.17 6.41 -0.95
CA ALA A 34 9.92 7.64 -1.18
C ALA A 34 11.41 7.34 -1.45
N SER A 35 12.03 6.49 -0.62
CA SER A 35 13.42 6.04 -0.75
C SER A 35 13.64 4.69 -0.06
N HIS A 36 14.87 4.16 -0.12
CA HIS A 36 15.28 2.98 0.68
C HIS A 36 15.14 3.16 2.20
N GLN A 37 15.00 4.39 2.67
CA GLN A 37 14.94 4.73 4.09
C GLN A 37 13.64 5.44 4.45
N THR A 38 12.74 5.66 3.50
CA THR A 38 11.56 6.49 3.73
C THR A 38 10.36 5.91 3.04
N VAL A 39 9.38 5.52 3.85
CA VAL A 39 8.08 5.03 3.41
C VAL A 39 6.98 5.84 4.08
N HIS A 40 5.89 6.06 3.36
CA HIS A 40 4.66 6.60 3.92
C HIS A 40 3.60 5.51 3.89
N ILE A 41 2.98 5.20 5.02
CA ILE A 41 1.95 4.17 5.16
C ILE A 41 0.61 4.82 5.39
N PHE A 42 -0.41 4.32 4.70
CA PHE A 42 -1.80 4.70 4.87
C PHE A 42 -2.62 3.44 5.09
N GLU A 43 -3.23 3.36 6.27
CA GLU A 43 -3.97 2.17 6.65
C GLU A 43 -5.16 2.51 7.54
N VAL A 44 -5.97 1.50 7.78
CA VAL A 44 -6.96 1.52 8.84
C VAL A 44 -6.55 0.51 9.90
N ARG A 45 -6.50 0.97 11.16
CA ARG A 45 -6.21 0.12 12.31
C ARG A 45 -7.40 0.03 13.24
N GLY A 46 -7.42 -1.02 14.05
CA GLY A 46 -8.48 -1.32 14.99
C GLY A 46 -9.16 -2.65 14.64
N ASN A 47 -10.34 -2.85 15.21
CA ASN A 47 -11.21 -3.96 14.88
C ASN A 47 -12.58 -3.43 14.41
N SER A 48 -13.54 -4.33 14.18
CA SER A 48 -14.88 -3.99 13.70
C SER A 48 -15.55 -2.80 14.40
N ASP A 49 -15.30 -2.54 15.69
CA ASP A 49 -15.93 -1.43 16.43
C ASP A 49 -15.13 -0.11 16.42
N SER A 50 -13.86 -0.17 16.05
CA SER A 50 -12.85 0.87 16.37
C SER A 50 -11.99 1.27 15.18
N PHE A 51 -12.25 0.71 13.99
CA PHE A 51 -11.54 1.04 12.77
C PHE A 51 -11.38 2.56 12.59
N THR A 52 -10.13 2.98 12.42
CA THR A 52 -9.71 4.38 12.28
C THR A 52 -8.62 4.49 11.23
N TYR A 53 -8.76 5.47 10.34
CA TYR A 53 -7.72 5.80 9.37
C TYR A 53 -6.49 6.38 10.09
N MET A 54 -5.33 5.77 9.87
CA MET A 54 -4.08 6.10 10.55
C MET A 54 -2.95 6.25 9.52
N PRO A 55 -2.71 7.47 9.01
CA PRO A 55 -1.56 7.73 8.17
C PRO A 55 -0.28 7.87 9.01
N GLU A 56 0.81 7.26 8.55
CA GLU A 56 2.15 7.41 9.10
C GLU A 56 3.10 7.86 8.00
N LEU A 57 3.71 9.03 8.16
CA LEU A 57 4.59 9.63 7.17
C LEU A 57 6.04 9.60 7.64
N ASN A 58 6.96 9.54 6.67
CA ASN A 58 8.40 9.60 6.92
C ASN A 58 8.90 8.48 7.84
N ILE A 59 8.34 7.27 7.68
CA ILE A 59 8.80 6.11 8.43
C ILE A 59 10.23 5.80 7.99
N ALA A 60 11.16 5.92 8.93
CA ALA A 60 12.58 5.70 8.72
C ALA A 60 12.97 4.21 8.73
N SER A 61 12.18 3.38 8.06
CA SER A 61 12.36 1.92 8.01
C SER A 61 11.82 1.40 6.67
N PRO A 62 12.63 0.68 5.87
CA PRO A 62 12.11 0.00 4.69
C PRO A 62 11.13 -1.11 5.07
N LEU A 63 10.24 -1.46 4.14
CA LEU A 63 9.18 -2.45 4.36
C LEU A 63 9.72 -3.84 4.65
N ASN A 64 10.80 -4.25 3.97
CA ASN A 64 11.45 -5.53 4.19
C ASN A 64 12.04 -5.73 5.60
N GLN A 65 12.17 -4.66 6.40
CA GLN A 65 12.58 -4.75 7.81
C GLN A 65 11.37 -4.90 8.77
N MET A 66 10.15 -4.76 8.27
CA MET A 66 8.94 -4.98 9.06
C MET A 66 8.68 -6.49 9.14
N SER A 67 8.71 -7.05 10.34
CA SER A 67 8.76 -8.51 10.58
C SER A 67 7.59 -9.30 9.98
N ASN A 68 6.45 -8.66 9.81
CA ASN A 68 5.25 -9.26 9.23
C ASN A 68 5.03 -8.91 7.75
N TYR A 69 5.90 -8.14 7.09
CA TYR A 69 5.78 -7.85 5.66
C TYR A 69 6.00 -9.10 4.80
N ARG A 70 5.20 -9.26 3.75
CA ARG A 70 5.16 -10.45 2.86
C ARG A 70 5.08 -10.08 1.38
N GLY A 71 5.58 -8.89 1.01
CA GLY A 71 5.57 -8.40 -0.37
C GLY A 71 4.41 -7.44 -0.66
N GLY A 72 4.25 -7.09 -1.94
CA GLY A 72 3.29 -6.08 -2.35
C GLY A 72 2.90 -6.10 -3.82
N CYS A 73 1.98 -5.22 -4.18
CA CYS A 73 1.51 -5.00 -5.54
C CYS A 73 1.76 -3.55 -5.93
N HIS A 74 2.49 -3.32 -7.02
CA HIS A 74 2.73 -1.98 -7.55
C HIS A 74 1.51 -1.47 -8.31
N VAL A 75 0.85 -0.47 -7.75
CA VAL A 75 -0.46 0.00 -8.24
C VAL A 75 -0.41 1.33 -8.98
N GLY A 76 0.68 2.09 -8.86
CA GLY A 76 0.77 3.38 -9.54
C GLY A 76 1.98 4.23 -9.17
N TYR A 77 1.95 5.47 -9.61
CA TYR A 77 2.96 6.48 -9.34
C TYR A 77 2.32 7.81 -8.99
N MET A 78 3.04 8.64 -8.25
CA MET A 78 2.63 10.01 -7.94
C MET A 78 3.81 10.98 -7.95
N PRO A 79 3.58 12.27 -8.16
CA PRO A 79 4.58 13.30 -7.90
C PRO A 79 5.02 13.30 -6.42
N ALA A 80 6.30 13.60 -6.16
CA ALA A 80 6.86 13.58 -4.81
C ALA A 80 6.25 14.64 -3.86
N ASP A 81 5.80 15.77 -4.42
CA ASP A 81 5.13 16.85 -3.68
C ASP A 81 3.67 16.55 -3.34
N SER A 82 3.13 15.40 -3.79
CA SER A 82 1.72 15.06 -3.64
C SER A 82 1.42 14.17 -2.43
N VAL A 83 2.41 13.82 -1.60
CA VAL A 83 2.25 12.91 -0.44
C VAL A 83 1.16 13.44 0.52
N GLU A 84 1.27 14.70 0.91
CA GLU A 84 0.32 15.36 1.80
C GLU A 84 -1.08 15.45 1.17
N ARG A 85 -1.17 15.72 -0.14
CA ARG A 85 -2.44 15.73 -0.86
C ARG A 85 -3.09 14.35 -0.84
N ILE A 86 -2.33 13.28 -1.06
CA ILE A 86 -2.85 11.91 -0.97
C ILE A 86 -3.29 11.59 0.45
N ARG A 87 -2.51 11.96 1.48
CA ARG A 87 -2.90 11.78 2.88
C ARG A 87 -4.27 12.39 3.16
N GLU A 88 -4.49 13.63 2.74
CA GLU A 88 -5.77 14.31 2.95
C GLU A 88 -6.88 13.65 2.13
N LYS A 89 -6.63 13.33 0.85
CA LYS A 89 -7.62 12.68 -0.02
C LYS A 89 -8.05 11.31 0.51
N LEU A 90 -7.14 10.53 1.07
CA LEU A 90 -7.45 9.22 1.63
C LEU A 90 -8.35 9.28 2.88
N ARG A 91 -8.51 10.44 3.51
CA ARG A 91 -9.53 10.65 4.57
C ARG A 91 -10.95 10.54 4.04
N ASP A 92 -11.16 10.79 2.75
CA ASP A 92 -12.48 10.68 2.10
C ASP A 92 -12.90 9.22 1.88
N VAL A 93 -11.98 8.26 2.03
CA VAL A 93 -12.29 6.83 1.88
C VAL A 93 -13.11 6.37 3.08
N PRO A 94 -14.34 5.86 2.89
CA PRO A 94 -15.21 5.49 4.00
C PRO A 94 -14.61 4.38 4.88
N VAL A 95 -14.62 4.63 6.20
CA VAL A 95 -14.31 3.63 7.22
C VAL A 95 -15.62 3.15 7.83
N VAL A 96 -15.96 1.88 7.61
CA VAL A 96 -17.23 1.31 8.08
C VAL A 96 -17.00 0.59 9.41
N LYS A 97 -17.72 1.03 10.44
CA LYS A 97 -17.74 0.37 11.76
C LYS A 97 -18.91 -0.61 11.84
N TYR A 98 -18.73 -1.66 12.64
CA TYR A 98 -19.69 -2.74 12.92
C TYR A 98 -20.09 -3.60 11.70
N GLY A 99 -19.49 -3.36 10.53
CA GLY A 99 -19.73 -4.15 9.33
C GLY A 99 -18.83 -5.38 9.30
N SER A 100 -19.40 -6.58 9.44
CA SER A 100 -18.64 -7.84 9.34
C SER A 100 -18.10 -8.13 7.93
N TYR A 101 -18.61 -7.43 6.94
CA TYR A 101 -18.20 -7.52 5.55
C TYR A 101 -17.06 -6.54 5.21
N TRP A 102 -16.61 -5.70 6.14
CA TRP A 102 -15.67 -4.62 5.89
C TRP A 102 -14.38 -4.81 6.68
N ASP A 103 -13.24 -4.57 6.02
CA ASP A 103 -11.90 -4.67 6.59
C ASP A 103 -10.90 -3.73 5.88
N GLY A 104 -9.62 -3.83 6.28
CA GLY A 104 -8.54 -3.07 5.68
C GLY A 104 -8.29 -3.36 4.19
N GLN A 105 -8.61 -4.57 3.70
CA GLN A 105 -8.47 -4.89 2.28
C GLN A 105 -9.51 -4.13 1.45
N ILE A 106 -10.75 -4.08 1.94
CA ILE A 106 -11.83 -3.30 1.30
C ILE A 106 -11.51 -1.81 1.34
N TRP A 107 -10.97 -1.31 2.45
CA TRP A 107 -10.48 0.06 2.51
C TRP A 107 -9.41 0.33 1.43
N CYS A 108 -8.41 -0.56 1.30
CA CYS A 108 -7.37 -0.44 0.26
C CYS A 108 -7.98 -0.43 -1.15
N MET A 109 -8.93 -1.30 -1.45
CA MET A 109 -9.57 -1.32 -2.77
C MET A 109 -10.38 -0.05 -3.06
N ASN A 110 -11.07 0.50 -2.05
CA ASN A 110 -11.75 1.79 -2.18
C ASN A 110 -10.77 2.95 -2.37
N ALA A 111 -9.64 2.93 -1.67
CA ALA A 111 -8.57 3.90 -1.82
C ALA A 111 -7.93 3.84 -3.22
N ILE A 112 -7.68 2.64 -3.75
CA ILE A 112 -7.20 2.43 -5.13
C ILE A 112 -8.20 3.04 -6.12
N LYS A 113 -9.50 2.81 -5.94
CA LYS A 113 -10.54 3.38 -6.81
C LYS A 113 -10.51 4.91 -6.77
N LEU A 114 -10.45 5.51 -5.59
CA LEU A 114 -10.38 6.96 -5.41
C LEU A 114 -9.13 7.57 -6.08
N LEU A 115 -7.95 6.97 -5.85
CA LEU A 115 -6.70 7.46 -6.42
C LEU A 115 -6.58 7.21 -7.93
N LYS A 116 -7.33 6.24 -8.46
CA LYS A 116 -7.48 6.00 -9.90
C LYS A 116 -8.26 7.12 -10.58
N GLU A 117 -9.30 7.63 -9.95
CA GLU A 117 -10.04 8.80 -10.44
C GLU A 117 -9.17 10.07 -10.47
N GLU A 118 -8.19 10.17 -9.57
CA GLU A 118 -7.18 11.25 -9.54
C GLU A 118 -6.01 11.03 -10.52
N GLY A 119 -5.93 9.86 -11.18
CA GLY A 119 -4.89 9.55 -12.17
C GLY A 119 -3.56 9.01 -11.62
N TYR A 120 -3.48 8.67 -10.34
CA TYR A 120 -2.25 8.12 -9.73
C TYR A 120 -2.11 6.60 -9.89
N ILE A 121 -3.22 5.90 -10.09
CA ILE A 121 -3.28 4.43 -10.14
C ILE A 121 -3.40 3.94 -11.58
N PHE A 122 -2.73 2.83 -11.92
CA PHE A 122 -2.79 2.26 -13.25
C PHE A 122 -4.22 1.84 -13.65
N PRO A 123 -4.65 2.07 -14.90
CA PRO A 123 -6.01 1.75 -15.36
C PRO A 123 -6.43 0.29 -15.18
N LYS A 124 -5.48 -0.65 -15.22
CA LYS A 124 -5.73 -2.09 -15.10
C LYS A 124 -5.97 -2.56 -13.65
N MET A 125 -5.74 -1.71 -12.65
CA MET A 125 -5.87 -2.08 -11.24
C MET A 125 -7.33 -2.36 -10.87
N ASN A 126 -7.57 -3.60 -10.45
CA ASN A 126 -8.81 -4.14 -9.88
C ASN A 126 -8.45 -5.22 -8.85
N GLU A 127 -9.42 -5.65 -8.03
CA GLU A 127 -9.15 -6.59 -6.94
C GLU A 127 -8.54 -7.93 -7.40
N PRO A 128 -9.07 -8.61 -8.46
CA PRO A 128 -8.44 -9.84 -8.95
C PRO A 128 -6.97 -9.66 -9.33
N HIS A 129 -6.62 -8.55 -9.98
CA HIS A 129 -5.24 -8.26 -10.34
C HIS A 129 -4.37 -8.00 -9.12
N VAL A 130 -4.84 -7.19 -8.17
CA VAL A 130 -4.10 -6.91 -6.92
C VAL A 130 -3.85 -8.20 -6.16
N ARG A 131 -4.87 -9.04 -5.94
CA ARG A 131 -4.72 -10.33 -5.25
C ARG A 131 -3.72 -11.25 -5.94
N LYS A 132 -3.79 -11.31 -7.28
CA LYS A 132 -2.84 -12.11 -8.06
C LYS A 132 -1.41 -11.65 -7.85
N GLU A 133 -1.14 -10.35 -8.00
CA GLU A 133 0.21 -9.80 -7.85
C GLU A 133 0.72 -9.94 -6.41
N LEU A 134 -0.15 -9.76 -5.40
CA LEU A 134 0.21 -9.98 -4.00
C LEU A 134 0.58 -11.44 -3.71
N ALA A 135 -0.15 -12.40 -4.29
CA ALA A 135 0.17 -13.82 -4.16
C ALA A 135 1.50 -14.17 -4.84
N GLU A 136 1.75 -13.63 -6.04
CA GLU A 136 3.02 -13.82 -6.75
C GLU A 136 4.21 -13.20 -6.01
N ASP A 137 4.07 -11.99 -5.45
CA ASP A 137 5.15 -11.34 -4.69
C ASP A 137 5.36 -11.99 -3.31
N MET A 138 4.31 -12.56 -2.70
CA MET A 138 4.43 -13.40 -1.51
C MET A 138 5.20 -14.69 -1.80
N GLU A 139 4.98 -15.33 -2.95
CA GLU A 139 5.77 -16.51 -3.35
C GLU A 139 7.26 -16.17 -3.51
N ARG A 140 7.58 -15.00 -4.08
CA ARG A 140 8.96 -14.49 -4.15
C ARG A 140 9.57 -14.32 -2.77
N TRP A 141 8.83 -13.68 -1.86
CA TRP A 141 9.27 -13.51 -0.48
C TRP A 141 9.56 -14.86 0.20
N GLN A 142 8.70 -15.87 -0.01
CA GLN A 142 8.92 -17.22 0.53
C GLN A 142 10.16 -17.91 -0.04
N GLN A 143 10.54 -17.58 -1.27
CA GLN A 143 11.73 -18.11 -1.95
C GLN A 143 12.99 -17.27 -1.68
N ALA A 144 12.89 -16.23 -0.82
CA ALA A 144 13.96 -15.26 -0.57
C ALA A 144 14.45 -14.53 -1.84
N GLU A 145 13.56 -14.32 -2.80
CA GLU A 145 13.78 -13.43 -3.96
C GLU A 145 13.40 -11.98 -3.64
N ASP A 146 13.88 -11.04 -4.47
CA ASP A 146 13.57 -9.61 -4.32
C ASP A 146 12.06 -9.32 -4.46
N THR A 147 11.50 -8.74 -3.40
CA THR A 147 10.11 -8.29 -3.33
C THR A 147 9.88 -7.02 -4.16
N ILE A 148 8.62 -6.65 -4.38
CA ILE A 148 8.28 -5.52 -5.27
C ILE A 148 8.93 -4.20 -4.82
N ASP A 149 9.02 -3.93 -3.52
CA ASP A 149 9.59 -2.68 -3.01
C ASP A 149 11.10 -2.61 -3.28
N GLU A 150 11.81 -3.72 -3.08
CA GLU A 150 13.24 -3.84 -3.38
C GLU A 150 13.49 -3.62 -4.88
N ARG A 151 12.70 -4.26 -5.74
CA ARG A 151 12.79 -4.12 -7.21
C ARG A 151 12.47 -2.72 -7.69
N LEU A 152 11.54 -2.01 -7.04
CA LEU A 152 11.16 -0.64 -7.41
C LEU A 152 12.20 0.39 -6.96
N LEU A 153 12.79 0.18 -5.79
CA LEU A 153 13.81 1.07 -5.24
C LEU A 153 15.17 0.89 -5.92
N ALA A 154 15.53 -0.34 -6.32
CA ALA A 154 16.76 -0.63 -7.06
C ALA A 154 16.82 -0.02 -8.47
N ARG A 155 15.69 0.47 -9.00
CA ARG A 155 15.59 1.09 -10.34
C ARG A 155 15.71 2.62 -10.32
N LYS A 156 15.78 3.24 -9.14
CA LYS A 156 16.00 4.68 -8.96
C LYS A 156 17.50 4.98 -8.82
#